data_AF-A0A4Y3UI76-F1
#
_entry.id   AF-A0A4Y3UI76-F1
#
_cell.length_a   1.000
_cell.length_b   1.000
_cell.length_c   1.000
_cell.angle_alpha   90.00
_cell.angle_beta   90.00
_cell.angle_gamma   90.00
#
_symmetry.space_group_name_H-M   'P 1'
#
loop_
_entity.id
_entity.type
_entity.pdbx_description
1 polymer ?
#
loop_
_entity_poly.entity_id
_entity_poly.type
_entity_poly.pdbx_seq_one_letter_code
_entity_poly.pdbx_strand_id
1 'polypeptide(L)' 'MSTAASSPRTGQIPIPVDTARRPDVLLRKRMPEGHQVSAWWMIGAFVGVSVGVVALLGFFPGG' A
#
# COMPACT_ATOMS: atom_id res chain seq x y z
N MET A 1 39.09 -6.77 -35.66
CA MET A 1 37.90 -6.49 -34.82
C MET A 1 37.44 -7.83 -34.26
N SER A 2 37.69 -8.10 -32.98
CA SER A 2 37.32 -9.37 -32.34
C SER A 2 35.94 -9.23 -31.71
N THR A 3 34.94 -9.97 -32.21
CA THR A 3 33.61 -10.07 -31.63
C THR A 3 33.66 -11.05 -30.47
N ALA A 4 33.73 -10.54 -29.24
CA ALA A 4 33.58 -11.38 -28.05
C ALA A 4 32.17 -11.98 -28.05
N ALA A 5 32.05 -13.27 -28.36
CA ALA A 5 30.80 -14.00 -28.19
C ALA A 5 30.42 -13.98 -26.70
N SER A 6 29.26 -13.39 -26.38
CA SER A 6 28.67 -13.52 -25.06
C SER A 6 28.21 -14.96 -24.89
N SER A 7 29.08 -15.82 -24.35
CA SER A 7 28.69 -17.18 -24.01
C SER A 7 27.61 -17.12 -22.91
N PRO A 8 26.46 -17.81 -23.07
CA PRO A 8 25.46 -17.88 -22.01
C PRO A 8 26.09 -18.52 -20.78
N ARG A 9 26.31 -17.73 -19.72
CA ARG A 9 26.67 -18.25 -18.41
C ARG A 9 25.40 -18.81 -17.76
N THR A 10 25.19 -20.10 -17.88
CA THR A 10 24.32 -20.85 -16.96
C THR A 10 25.06 -21.02 -15.64
N GLY A 11 24.89 -20.06 -14.73
CA GLY A 11 25.40 -20.10 -13.36
C GLY A 11 24.35 -19.58 -12.39
N GLN A 12 24.48 -19.90 -11.10
CA GLN A 12 23.59 -19.37 -10.07
C GLN A 12 23.79 -17.85 -9.96
N ILE A 13 22.84 -17.09 -10.51
CA ILE A 13 22.76 -15.65 -10.31
C ILE A 13 22.21 -15.45 -8.90
N PRO A 14 22.83 -14.63 -8.02
CA PRO A 14 22.24 -14.30 -6.74
C PRO A 14 20.91 -13.60 -7.00
N ILE A 15 19.80 -14.32 -6.80
CA ILE A 15 18.46 -13.73 -6.88
C ILE A 15 18.29 -12.93 -5.59
N PRO A 16 18.02 -11.62 -5.65
CA PRO A 16 17.68 -10.85 -4.47
C PRO A 16 16.51 -11.53 -3.76
N VAL A 17 16.75 -11.99 -2.54
CA VAL A 17 15.71 -12.63 -1.72
C VAL A 17 14.78 -11.53 -1.25
N ASP A 18 13.66 -11.41 -1.96
CA ASP A 18 12.65 -10.42 -1.65
C ASP A 18 11.79 -10.91 -0.49
N THR A 19 12.07 -10.39 0.71
CA THR A 19 11.35 -10.73 1.94
C THR A 19 9.84 -10.48 1.83
N ALA A 20 9.36 -9.62 0.92
CA ALA A 20 7.91 -9.43 0.69
C ALA A 20 7.31 -10.33 -0.41
N ARG A 21 8.08 -11.24 -1.01
CA ARG A 21 7.55 -12.34 -1.85
C ARG A 21 7.53 -13.68 -1.12
N ARG A 22 7.74 -13.65 0.19
CA ARG A 22 7.74 -14.81 1.06
C ARG A 22 6.33 -15.44 1.12
N PRO A 23 6.20 -16.75 0.87
CA PRO A 23 4.91 -17.44 0.87
C PRO A 23 4.28 -17.51 2.27
N ASP A 24 5.07 -17.36 3.33
CA ASP A 24 4.64 -17.31 4.73
C ASP A 24 3.99 -15.96 5.13
N VAL A 25 4.08 -14.92 4.29
CA VAL A 25 3.57 -13.59 4.60
C VAL A 25 2.29 -13.31 3.80
N LEU A 26 1.19 -13.95 4.21
CA LEU A 26 -0.11 -13.84 3.51
C LEU A 26 -0.74 -12.44 3.56
N LEU A 27 -0.36 -11.63 4.55
CA LEU A 27 -1.02 -10.35 4.85
C LEU A 27 -0.29 -9.12 4.30
N ARG A 28 0.87 -9.29 3.65
CA ARG A 28 1.65 -8.15 3.14
C ARG A 28 1.29 -7.85 1.70
N LYS A 29 0.29 -6.97 1.52
CA LYS A 29 -0.05 -6.39 0.22
C LYS A 29 1.05 -5.41 -0.23
N ARG A 30 1.51 -5.50 -1.47
CA ARG A 30 2.35 -4.45 -2.07
C ARG A 30 1.51 -3.33 -2.63
N MET A 31 1.82 -2.11 -2.20
CA MET A 31 1.45 -0.91 -2.93
C MET A 31 2.54 -0.64 -3.98
N PRO A 32 2.21 -0.15 -5.19
CA PRO A 32 3.22 0.30 -6.13
C PRO A 32 4.06 1.44 -5.52
N GLU A 33 5.31 1.56 -5.98
CA GLU A 33 6.19 2.64 -5.55
C GLU A 33 5.55 4.00 -5.89
N GLY A 34 5.60 4.94 -4.94
CA GLY A 34 4.95 6.25 -5.07
C GLY A 34 3.43 6.24 -4.87
N HIS A 35 2.83 5.14 -4.42
CA HIS A 35 1.41 5.11 -4.10
C HIS A 35 1.09 6.01 -2.90
N GLN A 36 0.43 7.13 -3.15
CA GLN A 36 -0.06 8.02 -2.11
C GLN A 36 -1.49 7.67 -1.73
N VAL A 37 -1.75 7.63 -0.43
CA VAL A 37 -3.13 7.55 0.08
C VAL A 37 -3.81 8.89 -0.18
N SER A 38 -5.01 8.86 -0.74
CA SER A 38 -5.80 10.08 -0.97
C SER A 38 -6.13 10.78 0.35
N ALA A 39 -5.74 12.05 0.49
CA ALA A 39 -6.04 12.86 1.67
C ALA A 39 -7.54 13.03 1.92
N TRP A 40 -8.37 12.91 0.87
CA TRP A 40 -9.82 12.98 0.98
C TRP A 40 -10.42 11.88 1.88
N TRP A 41 -9.73 10.75 2.07
CA TRP A 41 -10.15 9.75 3.04
C TRP A 41 -10.08 10.26 4.47
N MET A 42 -8.99 10.94 4.85
CA MET A 42 -8.84 11.51 6.19
C MET A 42 -9.83 12.66 6.41
N ILE A 43 -10.01 13.52 5.40
CA ILE A 43 -10.95 14.64 5.44
C ILE A 43 -12.39 14.12 5.55
N GLY A 44 -12.77 13.16 4.71
CA GLY A 44 -14.09 12.55 4.73
C GLY A 44 -14.39 11.83 6.05
N ALA A 45 -13.42 11.11 6.59
CA ALA A 45 -13.56 10.46 7.90
C ALA A 45 -13.78 11.49 9.02
N PHE A 46 -13.00 12.57 9.04
CA PHE A 46 -13.17 13.64 10.01
C PHE A 46 -14.56 14.27 9.90
N VAL A 47 -14.94 14.75 8.71
CA VAL A 47 -16.24 15.40 8.49
C VAL A 47 -17.39 14.45 8.83
N GLY A 48 -17.33 13.19 8.38
CA GLY A 48 -18.38 12.20 8.62
C GLY A 48 -18.56 11.88 10.11
N VAL A 49 -17.46 11.68 10.85
CA VAL A 49 -17.53 11.43 12.30
C VAL A 49 -18.03 12.66 13.03
N SER A 50 -17.53 13.86 12.72
CA SER A 50 -17.97 15.10 13.37
C SER A 50 -19.47 15.36 13.14
N VAL A 51 -19.94 15.24 11.90
CA VAL A 51 -21.38 15.37 11.59
C VAL A 51 -22.17 14.28 12.31
N GLY A 52 -21.68 13.04 12.35
CA GLY A 52 -22.31 11.95 13.08
C GLY A 52 -22.48 12.27 14.57
N VAL A 53 -21.43 12.76 15.24
CA VAL A 53 -21.50 13.16 16.65
C VAL A 53 -22.49 14.30 16.87
N VAL A 54 -22.42 15.35 16.05
CA VAL A 54 -23.34 16.50 16.16
C VAL A 54 -24.78 16.07 15.93
N ALA A 55 -25.04 15.23 14.94
CA ALA A 55 -26.37 14.69 14.68
C ALA A 55 -26.86 13.88 15.88
N LEU A 56 -26.05 12.93 16.39
CA LEU A 56 -26.41 12.11 17.55
C LEU A 56 -26.73 12.93 18.79
N LEU A 57 -25.98 14.00 19.05
CA LEU A 57 -26.27 14.92 20.16
C LEU A 57 -27.49 15.80 19.88
N GLY A 58 -27.70 16.21 18.62
CA GLY A 58 -28.81 17.06 18.18
C GLY A 58 -30.15 16.32 18.03
N PHE A 59 -30.15 14.99 17.99
CA PHE A 59 -31.38 14.17 17.97
C PHE A 59 -32.11 14.12 19.34
N PHE A 60 -31.56 14.75 20.38
CA PHE A 60 -32.30 15.02 21.61
C PHE A 60 -33.01 16.37 21.50
N PRO A 61 -34.34 16.40 21.26
CA PRO A 61 -35.09 17.64 21.33
C PRO A 61 -35.00 18.19 22.75
N GLY A 62 -34.42 19.38 22.90
CA GLY A 62 -34.52 20.14 24.15
C GLY A 62 -35.98 20.57 24.35
N GLY A 63 -36.61 20.05 25.40
CA GLY A 63 -37.86 20.59 25.93
C GLY A 63 -37.64 21.90 26.67
#